data_AF-A0A392U4X1-F1
#
_entry.id   AF-A0A392U4X1-F1
#
_cell.length_a   1.000
_cell.length_b   1.000
_cell.length_c   1.000
_cell.angle_alpha   90.00
_cell.angle_beta   90.00
_cell.angle_gamma   90.00
#
_symmetry.space_group_name_H-M   'P 1'
#
loop_
_entity.id
_entity.type
_entity.pdbx_description
1 polymer ?
#
loop_
_entity_poly.entity_id
_entity_poly.type
_entity_poly.pdbx_seq_one_letter_code
_entity_poly.pdbx_strand_id
1 'polypeptide(L)' 'MVAAANSQFHNAVAQLRILNPNVEFAVDGLDEDKEVREGRIATPRDDDLSPGEDH' A
#
# COMPACT_ATOMS: atom_id res chain seq x y z
N MET A 1 -4.97 10.98 -13.09
CA MET A 1 -5.59 9.96 -12.20
C MET A 1 -4.60 9.43 -11.18
N VAL A 2 -3.36 9.05 -11.55
CA VAL A 2 -2.31 8.58 -10.62
C VAL A 2 -2.02 9.56 -9.46
N ALA A 3 -1.84 10.85 -9.72
CA ALA A 3 -1.56 11.82 -8.65
C ALA A 3 -2.69 11.96 -7.59
N ALA A 4 -3.94 11.66 -7.97
CA ALA A 4 -5.07 11.72 -7.06
C ALA A 4 -5.11 10.50 -6.13
N ALA A 5 -4.77 9.31 -6.65
CA ALA A 5 -4.62 8.09 -5.85
C ALA A 5 -3.54 8.27 -4.78
N ASN A 6 -2.37 8.78 -5.18
CA ASN A 6 -1.25 9.02 -4.26
C ASN A 6 -1.64 9.99 -3.13
N SER A 7 -2.35 11.06 -3.48
CA SER A 7 -2.84 12.03 -2.50
C SER A 7 -3.86 11.41 -1.54
N GLN A 8 -4.74 10.53 -2.02
CA GLN A 8 -5.73 9.83 -1.18
C GLN A 8 -5.07 8.81 -0.25
N PHE A 9 -4.08 8.08 -0.73
CA PHE A 9 -3.30 7.14 0.07
C PHE A 9 -2.64 7.83 1.26
N HIS A 10 -1.87 8.90 1.01
CA HIS A 10 -1.23 9.66 2.08
C HIS A 10 -2.24 10.29 3.05
N ASN A 11 -3.40 10.71 2.54
CA ASN A 11 -4.47 11.25 3.40
C ASN A 11 -5.02 10.17 4.35
N ALA A 12 -5.27 8.95 3.86
CA ALA A 12 -5.73 7.84 4.69
C ALA A 12 -4.69 7.47 5.78
N VAL A 13 -3.40 7.43 5.42
CA VAL A 13 -2.31 7.19 6.39
C VAL A 13 -2.29 8.26 7.48
N ALA A 14 -2.47 9.53 7.11
CA ALA A 14 -2.55 10.62 8.08
C ALA A 14 -3.75 10.49 9.02
N GLN A 15 -4.93 10.12 8.50
CA GLN A 15 -6.13 9.88 9.31
C GLN A 15 -5.93 8.74 10.30
N LEU A 16 -5.30 7.63 9.88
CA LEU A 16 -5.03 6.49 10.76
C LEU A 16 -4.12 6.88 11.93
N ARG A 17 -3.09 7.70 11.69
CA ARG A 17 -2.21 8.22 12.76
C ARG A 17 -2.97 9.06 13.78
N ILE A 18 -3.88 9.92 13.31
CA ILE A 18 -4.73 10.75 14.19
C ILE A 18 -5.65 9.88 15.06
N LEU A 19 -6.23 8.83 14.48
CA LEU A 19 -7.14 7.93 15.19
C LEU A 19 -6.43 7.01 16.21
N ASN A 20 -5.12 6.80 16.05
CA ASN A 20 -4.32 5.92 16.91
C ASN A 20 -3.11 6.66 17.50
N PRO A 21 -3.32 7.67 18.37
CA PRO A 21 -2.26 8.57 18.82
C PRO A 21 -1.16 7.90 19.68
N ASN A 22 -1.43 6.70 20.20
CA ASN A 22 -0.51 5.95 21.08
C ASN A 22 0.11 4.73 20.37
N VAL A 23 -0.05 4.61 19.06
CA VAL A 23 0.49 3.51 18.26
C VAL A 23 1.60 4.04 17.36
N GLU A 24 2.75 3.38 17.38
CA GLU A 24 3.82 3.63 16.43
C GLU A 24 3.51 2.91 15.11
N PHE A 25 3.45 3.68 14.02
CA PHE A 25 3.18 3.13 12.69
C PHE A 25 4.50 2.81 11.97
N ALA A 26 4.67 1.57 11.55
CA ALA A 26 5.72 1.18 10.61
C ALA A 26 5.36 1.70 9.20
N VAL A 27 5.83 2.90 8.86
CA VAL A 27 5.55 3.54 7.56
C VAL A 27 6.71 3.49 6.58
N ASP A 28 7.84 2.91 6.99
CA ASP A 28 9.00 2.79 6.12
C ASP A 28 8.67 1.88 4.93
N GLY A 29 8.88 2.39 3.71
CA GLY A 29 8.56 1.66 2.48
C GLY A 29 7.07 1.56 2.16
N LEU A 30 6.22 2.30 2.88
CA LEU A 30 4.79 2.39 2.62
C LEU A 30 4.53 3.13 1.29
N ASP A 31 3.78 2.49 0.40
CA ASP A 31 3.51 2.96 -0.95
C ASP A 31 2.15 2.40 -1.42
N GLU A 32 1.44 3.14 -2.25
CA GLU A 32 0.07 2.82 -2.67
C GLU A 32 -0.04 1.53 -3.49
N ASP A 33 1.05 1.14 -4.15
CA ASP A 33 1.15 -0.07 -4.97
C ASP A 33 1.68 -1.27 -4.16
N LYS A 34 1.92 -1.12 -2.85
CA LYS A 34 2.37 -2.20 -1.97
C LYS A 34 1.22 -2.91 -1.28
N GLU A 35 1.44 -4.18 -0.98
CA GLU A 35 0.47 -5.01 -0.27
C GLU A 35 0.96 -5.37 1.13
N VAL A 36 0.01 -5.69 2.03
CA VAL A 36 0.34 -6.21 3.36
C VAL A 36 0.23 -7.73 3.34
N ARG A 37 1.35 -8.41 3.59
CA ARG A 37 1.44 -9.87 3.67
C ARG A 37 2.14 -10.28 4.94
N GLU A 38 1.48 -11.14 5.72
CA GLU A 38 2.00 -11.62 7.00
C GLU A 38 2.40 -10.47 7.96
N GLY A 39 1.65 -9.36 7.91
CA GLY A 39 1.93 -8.17 8.72
C GLY A 39 3.14 -7.34 8.25
N ARG A 40 3.67 -7.60 7.05
CA ARG A 40 4.78 -6.85 6.43
C ARG A 40 4.34 -6.20 5.14
N ILE A 41 4.89 -5.03 4.85
CA ILE A 41 4.72 -4.35 3.56
C ILE A 41 5.61 -5.09 2.54
N ALA A 42 4.99 -5.59 1.47
CA ALA A 42 5.64 -6.36 0.43
C ALA A 42 5.34 -5.76 -0.95
N THR A 43 6.30 -5.91 -1.88
CA THR A 43 6.00 -5.71 -3.30
C THR A 43 5.04 -6.81 -3.75
N PRO A 44 3.96 -6.47 -4.47
CA PRO A 44 3.10 -7.46 -5.10
C PRO A 44 3.93 -8.47 -5.90
N ARG A 45 3.50 -9.75 -5.89
CA ARG A 45 4.11 -10.74 -6.79
C ARG A 45 3.67 -10.44 -8.22
N ASP A 46 4.60 -10.57 -9.16
CA ASP A 46 4.30 -10.47 -10.60
C ASP A 46 3.30 -11.54 -11.08
N ASP A 47 2.98 -12.56 -10.26
CA ASP A 47 2.01 -13.61 -10.58
C ASP A 47 0.57 -13.07 -10.80
N ASP A 48 0.25 -11.87 -10.27
CA ASP A 48 -1.00 -11.15 -10.57
C ASP A 48 -0.97 -10.40 -11.92
N LEU A 49 0.20 -10.34 -12.56
CA LEU A 49 0.37 -10.08 -13.98
C LEU A 49 0.64 -11.41 -14.69
N SER A 50 -0.22 -12.41 -14.46
CA SER A 50 -0.26 -13.58 -15.33
C SER A 50 -0.32 -13.08 -16.78
N PRO A 51 0.70 -13.30 -17.62
CA PRO A 51 0.57 -13.02 -19.04
C PRO A 51 -0.60 -13.88 -19.50
N GLY A 52 -1.65 -13.24 -19.99
CA GLY A 52 -2.76 -13.94 -20.61
C GLY A 52 -2.20 -14.91 -21.63
N GLU A 53 -2.38 -16.19 -21.32
CA GLU A 53 -2.54 -17.34 -22.20
C GLU A 53 -1.77 -17.25 -23.52
N ASP A 54 -0.66 -18.00 -23.57
CA ASP A 54 -0.12 -18.53 -24.82
C ASP A 54 -1.22 -19.41 -25.47
N HIS A 55 -1.85 -18.91 -26.54
CA HIS A 55 -2.45 -19.74 -27.58
C HIS A 55 -2.30 -19.13 -28.97
#